data_AF-A0A7J3I9A4-F1
#
_entry.id   AF-A0A7J3I9A4-F1
#
_cell.length_a   1.000
_cell.length_b   1.000
_cell.length_c   1.000
_cell.angle_alpha   90.00
_cell.angle_beta   90.00
_cell.angle_gamma   90.00
#
_symmetry.space_group_name_H-M   'P 1'
#
loop_
_entity.id
_entity.type
_entity.pdbx_description
1 polymer ?
#
loop_
_entity_poly.entity_id
_entity_poly.type
_entity_poly.pdbx_seq_one_letter_code
_entity_poly.pdbx_strand_id
1 'polypeptide(L)'
;MSGIVKYVVDRFIVSVKGCKTVDCVLVKLSTAVYDIRSYTSSGGYTTSTLIHEFLHNSEVMKILSGLSYEKEYVEKKISTDPRFSSLKPYLQLIISAIESAEERGVEPSTIFRADTRGPTWQIEYQEEYGRTHHKRIYVKSRKKRGIRGAIEKVRELLITYKKTVILLVLVATVVAIAVAIAILLSRAKAV
;
A
#
# COMPACT_ATOMS: atom_id res chain seq x y z
N MET A 1 38.40 11.38 0.11
CA MET A 1 37.17 10.58 0.02
C MET A 1 36.87 9.99 1.39
N SER A 2 35.66 10.17 1.92
CA SER A 2 35.19 9.58 3.18
C SER A 2 35.30 8.04 3.13
N GLY A 3 35.70 7.41 4.24
CA GLY A 3 35.76 5.94 4.33
C GLY A 3 34.41 5.27 4.07
N ILE A 4 33.31 5.94 4.43
CA ILE A 4 31.94 5.49 4.16
C ILE A 4 31.67 5.47 2.65
N VAL A 5 32.02 6.57 1.96
CA VAL A 5 31.81 6.69 0.51
C VAL A 5 32.62 5.64 -0.23
N LYS A 6 33.88 5.41 0.16
CA LYS A 6 34.71 4.35 -0.43
C LYS A 6 34.04 2.98 -0.36
N TYR A 7 33.54 2.60 0.82
CA TYR A 7 32.85 1.33 1.02
C TYR A 7 31.60 1.20 0.13
N VAL A 8 30.80 2.26 0.02
CA VAL A 8 29.60 2.27 -0.82
C VAL A 8 29.96 2.20 -2.31
N VAL A 9 31.01 2.91 -2.75
CA VAL A 9 31.54 2.84 -4.12
C VAL A 9 31.93 1.40 -4.47
N ASP A 10 32.72 0.73 -3.64
CA ASP A 10 33.19 -0.63 -3.90
C ASP A 10 32.01 -1.61 -4.04
N ARG A 11 31.02 -1.52 -3.14
CA ARG A 11 29.80 -2.34 -3.22
C ARG A 11 28.96 -2.02 -4.45
N PHE A 12 28.81 -0.75 -4.79
CA PHE A 12 28.05 -0.32 -5.95
C PHE A 12 28.66 -0.88 -7.23
N ILE A 13 29.97 -0.71 -7.45
CA ILE A 13 30.69 -1.21 -8.62
C ILE A 13 30.50 -2.72 -8.77
N VAL A 14 30.68 -3.48 -7.69
CA VAL A 14 30.48 -4.95 -7.74
C VAL A 14 29.03 -5.29 -8.11
N SER A 15 28.07 -4.56 -7.55
CA SER A 15 26.64 -4.83 -7.76
C SER A 15 26.14 -4.52 -9.18
N VAL A 16 26.78 -3.59 -9.89
CA VAL A 16 26.36 -3.19 -11.25
C VAL A 16 26.98 -4.02 -12.36
N LYS A 17 28.03 -4.81 -12.11
CA LYS A 17 28.70 -5.64 -13.15
C LYS A 17 27.75 -6.59 -13.89
N GLY A 18 26.66 -7.00 -13.25
CA GLY A 18 25.63 -7.86 -13.87
C GLY A 18 24.47 -7.10 -14.54
N CYS A 19 24.45 -5.77 -14.46
CA CYS A 19 23.37 -4.98 -15.01
C CYS A 19 23.49 -4.83 -16.53
N LYS A 20 22.34 -4.96 -17.21
CA LYS A 20 22.22 -4.76 -18.67
C LYS A 20 21.23 -3.66 -19.04
N THR A 21 20.45 -3.19 -18.08
CA THR A 21 19.35 -2.23 -18.29
C THR A 21 19.47 -1.05 -17.35
N VAL A 22 18.90 0.09 -17.75
CA VAL A 22 18.82 1.28 -16.92
C VAL A 22 18.14 0.98 -15.59
N ASP A 23 17.02 0.24 -15.60
CA ASP A 23 16.30 -0.14 -14.38
C ASP A 23 17.18 -0.88 -13.37
N CYS A 24 18.02 -1.82 -13.82
CA CYS A 24 18.95 -2.54 -12.94
C CYS A 24 19.92 -1.58 -12.24
N VAL A 25 20.50 -0.64 -13.00
CA VAL A 25 21.44 0.35 -12.46
C VAL A 25 20.74 1.27 -11.46
N LEU A 26 19.53 1.74 -11.77
CA LEU A 26 18.75 2.59 -10.85
C LEU A 26 18.36 1.88 -9.55
N VAL A 27 18.08 0.58 -9.61
CA VAL A 27 17.88 -0.24 -8.39
C VAL A 27 19.16 -0.26 -7.54
N LYS A 28 20.32 -0.52 -8.15
CA LYS A 28 21.60 -0.52 -7.42
C LYS A 28 21.96 0.86 -6.87
N LEU A 29 21.67 1.92 -7.61
CA LEU A 29 21.86 3.30 -7.17
C LEU A 29 20.95 3.62 -5.98
N SER A 30 19.70 3.14 -5.99
CA SER A 30 18.78 3.28 -4.86
C SER A 30 19.30 2.60 -3.60
N THR A 31 19.88 1.39 -3.73
CA THR A 31 20.56 0.71 -2.63
C THR A 31 21.75 1.50 -2.11
N ALA A 32 22.59 2.06 -2.99
CA ALA A 32 23.74 2.87 -2.58
C ALA A 32 23.31 4.14 -1.81
N VAL A 33 22.26 4.84 -2.27
CA VAL A 33 21.69 6.01 -1.58
C VAL A 33 21.11 5.62 -0.21
N TYR A 34 20.44 4.47 -0.12
CA TYR A 34 19.95 3.94 1.14
C TYR A 34 21.09 3.65 2.12
N ASP A 35 22.16 2.98 1.66
CA ASP A 35 23.34 2.68 2.46
C ASP A 35 23.97 3.99 2.99
N ILE A 36 24.17 5.00 2.14
CA ILE A 36 24.71 6.32 2.57
C ILE A 36 23.82 6.97 3.66
N ARG A 37 22.49 6.94 3.48
CA ARG A 37 21.52 7.48 4.46
C ARG A 37 21.57 6.77 5.81
N SER A 38 21.82 5.46 5.81
CA SER A 38 21.93 4.69 7.05
C SER A 38 23.12 5.15 7.90
N TYR A 39 24.23 5.54 7.27
CA TYR A 39 25.43 6.02 7.96
C TYR A 39 25.35 7.49 8.40
N THR A 40 24.58 8.34 7.71
CA THR A 40 24.43 9.76 8.08
C THR A 40 23.46 9.99 9.24
N SER A 41 22.63 9.00 9.56
CA SER A 41 21.74 9.04 10.73
C SER A 41 22.50 9.15 12.06
N SER A 42 23.82 8.93 12.05
CA SER A 42 24.68 8.87 13.25
C SER A 42 25.87 9.85 13.25
N GLY A 43 26.00 10.76 12.25
CA GLY A 43 27.21 11.58 12.10
C GLY A 43 26.97 12.98 11.51
N GLY A 44 27.85 13.93 11.83
CA GLY A 44 27.75 15.36 11.46
C GLY A 44 27.91 15.72 9.98
N TYR A 45 27.89 14.76 9.06
CA TYR A 45 27.92 14.99 7.61
C TYR A 45 26.50 14.99 7.04
N THR A 46 26.17 15.94 6.17
CA THR A 46 24.87 15.91 5.48
C THR A 46 24.86 14.82 4.42
N THR A 47 23.77 14.05 4.34
CA THR A 47 23.58 12.99 3.33
C THR A 47 23.84 13.48 1.91
N SER A 48 23.43 14.72 1.60
CA SER A 48 23.63 15.33 0.28
C SER A 48 25.11 15.40 -0.10
N THR A 49 25.98 15.78 0.83
CA THR A 49 27.43 15.86 0.60
C THR A 49 28.03 14.50 0.27
N LEU A 50 27.66 13.45 1.00
CA LEU A 50 28.18 12.10 0.74
C LEU A 50 27.65 11.53 -0.58
N ILE A 51 26.40 11.83 -0.93
CA ILE A 51 25.82 11.45 -2.23
C ILE A 51 26.56 12.18 -3.36
N HIS A 52 26.80 13.47 -3.21
CA HIS A 52 27.56 14.25 -4.19
C HIS A 52 28.97 13.67 -4.37
N GLU A 53 29.67 13.36 -3.28
CA GLU A 53 30.99 12.74 -3.30
C GLU A 53 30.97 11.36 -3.97
N PHE A 54 29.96 10.54 -3.69
CA PHE A 54 29.75 9.24 -4.32
C PHE A 54 29.54 9.36 -5.83
N LEU A 55 28.66 10.26 -6.29
CA LEU A 55 28.34 10.45 -7.70
C LEU A 55 29.52 11.00 -8.52
N HIS A 56 30.42 11.74 -7.88
CA HIS A 56 31.63 12.30 -8.51
C HIS A 56 32.86 11.41 -8.39
N ASN A 57 32.72 10.19 -7.84
CA ASN A 57 33.80 9.22 -7.87
C ASN A 57 34.06 8.77 -9.32
N SER A 58 35.33 8.67 -9.72
CA SER A 58 35.71 8.37 -11.11
C SER A 58 35.15 7.06 -11.64
N GLU A 59 35.10 6.00 -10.81
CA GLU A 59 34.58 4.71 -11.21
C GLU A 59 33.04 4.71 -11.29
N VAL A 60 32.38 5.45 -10.39
CA VAL A 60 30.93 5.66 -10.46
C VAL A 60 30.57 6.46 -11.70
N MET A 61 31.34 7.50 -12.03
CA MET A 61 31.13 8.31 -13.23
C MET A 61 31.24 7.48 -14.53
N LYS A 62 32.16 6.51 -14.62
CA LYS A 62 32.24 5.58 -15.76
C LYS A 62 31.01 4.69 -15.92
N ILE A 63 30.27 4.45 -14.83
CA ILE A 63 29.00 3.70 -14.88
C ILE A 63 27.89 4.66 -15.27
N LEU A 64 27.85 5.86 -14.68
CA LEU A 64 26.83 6.88 -14.96
C LEU A 64 26.92 7.42 -16.39
N SER A 65 28.11 7.53 -16.99
CA SER A 65 28.23 7.90 -18.41
C SER A 65 27.57 6.87 -19.34
N GLY A 66 27.46 5.61 -18.91
CA GLY A 66 26.69 4.59 -19.62
C GLY A 66 25.18 4.86 -19.68
N LEU A 67 24.67 5.80 -18.88
CA LEU A 67 23.27 6.22 -18.83
C LEU A 67 22.99 7.51 -19.63
N SER A 68 24.02 8.22 -20.12
CA SER A 68 23.84 9.51 -20.81
C SER A 68 22.92 9.40 -22.03
N TYR A 69 23.06 8.32 -22.79
CA TYR A 69 22.22 8.00 -23.95
C TYR A 69 20.72 7.86 -23.64
N GLU A 70 20.36 7.57 -22.40
CA GLU A 70 18.99 7.34 -21.94
C GLU A 70 18.62 8.33 -20.81
N LYS A 71 19.23 9.52 -20.79
CA LYS A 71 19.08 10.52 -19.71
C LYS A 71 17.62 10.90 -19.45
N GLU A 72 16.84 11.18 -20.50
CA GLU A 72 15.41 11.51 -20.38
C GLU A 72 14.60 10.34 -19.79
N TYR A 73 14.95 9.10 -20.17
CA TYR A 73 14.32 7.91 -19.61
C TYR A 73 14.66 7.78 -18.12
N VAL A 74 15.93 7.98 -17.73
CA VAL A 74 16.36 7.97 -16.32
C VAL A 74 15.57 8.99 -15.51
N GLU A 75 15.50 10.23 -15.98
CA GLU A 75 14.79 11.32 -15.29
C GLU A 75 13.30 11.00 -15.12
N LYS A 76 12.64 10.58 -16.20
CA LYS A 76 11.24 10.18 -16.18
C LYS A 76 11.02 9.00 -15.23
N LYS A 77 11.89 8.00 -15.26
CA LYS A 77 11.77 6.79 -14.44
C LYS A 77 11.90 7.10 -12.96
N ILE A 78 12.91 7.88 -12.56
CA ILE A 78 13.09 8.30 -11.16
C ILE A 78 11.89 9.13 -10.70
N SER A 79 11.38 10.03 -11.53
CA SER A 79 10.28 10.93 -11.17
C SER A 79 8.94 10.20 -10.99
N THR A 80 8.65 9.23 -11.85
CA THR A 80 7.32 8.60 -11.96
C THR A 80 7.22 7.25 -11.23
N ASP A 81 8.27 6.43 -11.24
CA ASP A 81 8.22 5.07 -10.71
C ASP A 81 8.36 5.09 -9.17
N PRO A 82 7.41 4.52 -8.41
CA PRO A 82 7.46 4.51 -6.95
C PRO A 82 8.66 3.73 -6.39
N ARG A 83 9.23 2.77 -7.15
CA ARG A 83 10.41 1.98 -6.75
C ARG A 83 11.65 2.85 -6.54
N PHE A 84 11.72 3.99 -7.22
CA PHE A 84 12.85 4.92 -7.17
C PHE A 84 12.56 6.16 -6.31
N SER A 85 11.56 6.09 -5.43
CA SER A 85 11.19 7.19 -4.51
C SER A 85 12.37 7.68 -3.65
N SER A 86 13.31 6.82 -3.30
CA SER A 86 14.54 7.18 -2.56
C SER A 86 15.52 8.04 -3.37
N LEU A 87 15.47 7.99 -4.70
CA LEU A 87 16.33 8.76 -5.59
C LEU A 87 15.76 10.15 -5.90
N LYS A 88 14.44 10.34 -5.81
CA LYS A 88 13.75 11.60 -6.15
C LYS A 88 14.37 12.85 -5.50
N PRO A 89 14.73 12.85 -4.20
CA PRO A 89 15.33 14.03 -3.56
C PRO A 89 16.70 14.41 -4.15
N TYR A 90 17.36 13.47 -4.83
CA TYR A 90 18.70 13.63 -5.38
C TYR A 90 18.69 13.60 -6.91
N LEU A 91 17.50 13.67 -7.54
CA LEU A 91 17.35 13.58 -8.99
C LEU A 91 18.27 14.56 -9.72
N GLN A 92 18.25 15.83 -9.31
CA GLN A 92 19.07 16.88 -9.93
C GLN A 92 20.58 16.58 -9.80
N LEU A 93 21.03 16.04 -8.67
CA LEU A 93 22.43 15.65 -8.51
C LEU A 93 22.81 14.47 -9.41
N ILE A 94 21.90 13.52 -9.59
CA ILE A 94 22.12 12.33 -10.43
C ILE A 94 22.20 12.76 -11.91
N ILE A 95 21.24 13.56 -12.38
CA ILE A 95 21.23 14.05 -13.77
C ILE A 95 22.47 14.91 -14.03
N SER A 96 22.80 15.84 -13.14
CA SER A 96 23.99 16.67 -13.26
C SER A 96 25.29 15.85 -13.28
N ALA A 97 25.36 14.75 -12.52
CA ALA A 97 26.51 13.85 -12.55
C ALA A 97 26.62 13.07 -13.87
N ILE A 98 25.49 12.66 -14.46
CA ILE A 98 25.45 12.01 -15.79
C ILE A 98 25.93 13.00 -16.86
N GLU A 99 25.40 14.23 -16.86
CA GLU A 99 25.80 15.29 -17.79
C GLU A 99 27.29 15.64 -17.64
N SER A 100 27.76 15.79 -16.40
CA SER A 100 29.17 16.05 -16.12
C SER A 100 30.08 14.92 -16.60
N ALA A 101 29.61 13.67 -16.61
CA ALA A 101 30.38 12.54 -17.12
C ALA A 101 30.48 12.57 -18.65
N GLU A 102 29.41 12.95 -19.32
CA GLU A 102 29.37 13.16 -20.77
C GLU A 102 30.26 14.34 -21.20
N GLU A 103 30.12 15.50 -20.55
CA GLU A 103 30.91 16.71 -20.85
C GLU A 103 32.41 16.49 -20.66
N ARG A 104 32.79 15.68 -19.67
CA ARG A 104 34.20 15.32 -19.41
C ARG A 104 34.73 14.22 -20.32
N GLY A 105 33.92 13.69 -21.24
CA GLY A 105 34.30 12.61 -22.15
C GLY A 105 34.67 11.32 -21.40
N VAL A 106 33.98 11.02 -20.30
CA VAL A 106 34.24 9.79 -19.53
C VAL A 106 33.70 8.58 -20.31
N GLU A 107 34.61 7.78 -20.85
CA GLU A 107 34.27 6.56 -21.57
C GLU A 107 33.40 5.61 -20.71
N PRO A 108 32.22 5.20 -21.20
CA PRO A 108 31.31 4.36 -20.45
C PRO A 108 31.84 2.94 -20.33
N SER A 109 31.75 2.40 -19.11
CA SER A 109 32.06 0.99 -18.84
C SER A 109 31.11 0.03 -19.55
N THR A 110 29.85 0.41 -19.72
CA THR A 110 28.80 -0.34 -20.42
C THR A 110 27.71 0.64 -20.82
N ILE A 111 27.15 0.50 -22.02
CA ILE A 111 25.99 1.27 -22.46
C ILE A 111 24.72 0.55 -22.01
N PHE A 112 23.92 1.18 -21.16
CA PHE A 112 22.67 0.62 -20.67
C PHE A 112 21.51 1.08 -21.53
N ARG A 113 20.60 0.16 -21.85
CA ARG A 113 19.40 0.48 -22.62
C ARG A 113 18.18 0.54 -21.71
N ALA A 114 17.21 1.37 -22.09
CA ALA A 114 15.90 1.33 -21.47
C ALA A 114 15.31 -0.08 -21.58
N ASP A 115 14.78 -0.60 -20.48
CA ASP A 115 14.03 -1.84 -20.53
C ASP A 115 12.65 -1.52 -21.11
N THR A 116 12.36 -2.08 -22.30
CA THR A 116 11.07 -1.94 -22.98
C THR A 116 10.05 -2.95 -22.48
N ARG A 117 10.46 -3.91 -21.62
CA ARG A 117 9.53 -4.85 -21.01
C ARG A 117 8.68 -4.13 -19.96
N GLY A 118 7.37 -4.39 -20.02
CA GLY A 118 6.43 -3.91 -19.01
C GLY A 118 6.88 -4.35 -17.60
N PRO A 119 6.79 -3.48 -16.59
CA PRO A 119 7.26 -3.84 -15.26
C PRO A 119 6.42 -4.97 -14.66
N THR A 120 7.04 -6.10 -14.31
CA THR A 120 6.37 -7.21 -13.62
C THR A 120 5.77 -6.80 -12.27
N TRP A 121 6.30 -5.77 -11.62
CA TRP A 121 5.75 -5.23 -10.37
C TRP A 121 4.34 -4.63 -10.53
N GLN A 122 3.91 -4.23 -11.74
CA GLN A 122 2.54 -3.77 -11.95
C GLN A 122 1.54 -4.90 -11.70
N ILE A 123 1.93 -6.15 -11.94
CA ILE A 123 1.13 -7.34 -11.68
C ILE A 123 1.01 -7.54 -10.15
N GLU A 124 2.12 -7.46 -9.42
CA GLU A 124 2.15 -7.65 -7.96
C GLU A 124 1.44 -6.52 -7.19
N TYR A 125 1.62 -5.26 -7.61
CA TYR A 125 0.93 -4.12 -6.99
C TYR A 125 -0.57 -4.15 -7.27
N GLN A 126 -1.00 -4.56 -8.47
CA GLN A 126 -2.43 -4.79 -8.77
C GLN A 126 -3.00 -5.93 -7.93
N GLU A 127 -2.24 -7.00 -7.69
CA GLU A 127 -2.65 -8.07 -6.79
C GLU A 127 -2.76 -7.60 -5.34
N GLU A 128 -1.84 -6.79 -4.84
CA GLU A 128 -1.86 -6.31 -3.45
C GLU A 128 -2.94 -5.25 -3.21
N TYR A 129 -3.15 -4.33 -4.16
CA TYR A 129 -4.30 -3.42 -4.17
C TYR A 129 -5.61 -4.19 -4.32
N GLY A 130 -5.64 -5.23 -5.16
CA GLY A 130 -6.75 -6.16 -5.30
C GLY A 130 -7.11 -6.84 -3.98
N ARG A 131 -6.10 -7.38 -3.26
CA ARG A 131 -6.27 -8.03 -1.95
C ARG A 131 -6.78 -7.06 -0.88
N THR A 132 -6.27 -5.84 -0.81
CA THR A 132 -6.74 -4.83 0.15
C THR A 132 -8.16 -4.34 -0.18
N HIS A 133 -8.50 -4.17 -1.46
CA HIS A 133 -9.87 -3.84 -1.88
C HIS A 133 -10.85 -4.99 -1.57
N HIS A 134 -10.46 -6.24 -1.84
CA HIS A 134 -11.27 -7.42 -1.51
C HIS A 134 -11.51 -7.55 -0.01
N LYS A 135 -10.48 -7.31 0.82
CA LYS A 135 -10.60 -7.30 2.29
C LYS A 135 -11.57 -6.22 2.79
N ARG A 136 -11.53 -5.00 2.22
CA ARG A 136 -12.51 -3.93 2.55
C ARG A 136 -13.94 -4.29 2.15
N ILE A 137 -14.14 -4.90 0.99
CA ILE A 137 -15.46 -5.35 0.52
C ILE A 137 -15.98 -6.46 1.43
N TYR A 138 -15.15 -7.44 1.79
CA TYR A 138 -15.54 -8.55 2.65
C TYR A 138 -15.96 -8.08 4.06
N VAL A 139 -15.24 -7.10 4.63
CA VAL A 139 -15.57 -6.51 5.94
C VAL A 139 -16.91 -5.73 5.89
N LYS A 140 -17.16 -4.94 4.84
CA LYS A 140 -18.47 -4.26 4.66
C LYS A 140 -19.62 -5.26 4.50
N SER A 141 -19.41 -6.34 3.75
CA SER A 141 -20.42 -7.40 3.54
C SER A 141 -20.69 -8.23 4.80
N ARG A 142 -19.70 -8.43 5.68
CA ARG A 142 -19.89 -9.10 6.98
C ARG A 142 -20.69 -8.24 7.95
N LYS A 143 -20.44 -6.92 7.99
CA LYS A 143 -21.20 -5.98 8.84
C LYS A 143 -22.66 -5.86 8.39
N LYS A 144 -22.93 -5.84 7.07
CA LYS A 144 -24.30 -5.89 6.52
C LYS A 144 -25.03 -7.21 6.84
N ARG A 145 -24.35 -8.35 6.83
CA ARG A 145 -24.93 -9.65 7.22
C ARG A 145 -25.30 -9.70 8.71
N GLY A 146 -24.46 -9.15 9.59
CA GLY A 146 -24.79 -9.03 11.02
C GLY A 146 -26.02 -8.16 11.30
N ILE A 147 -26.17 -7.05 10.57
CA ILE A 147 -27.34 -6.16 10.69
C ILE A 147 -28.62 -6.85 10.21
N ARG A 148 -28.57 -7.58 9.08
CA ARG A 148 -29.73 -8.37 8.60
C ARG A 148 -30.15 -9.42 9.63
N GLY A 149 -29.21 -10.18 10.19
CA GLY A 149 -29.51 -11.18 11.22
C GLY A 149 -30.12 -10.59 12.50
N ALA A 150 -29.71 -9.37 12.89
CA ALA A 150 -30.31 -8.66 14.02
C ALA A 150 -31.75 -8.21 13.72
N ILE A 151 -32.01 -7.71 12.50
CA ILE A 151 -33.36 -7.29 12.07
C ILE A 151 -34.31 -8.50 12.00
N GLU A 152 -33.83 -9.65 11.50
CA GLU A 152 -34.61 -10.89 11.44
C GLU A 152 -35.06 -11.34 12.86
N LYS A 153 -34.13 -11.35 13.82
CA LYS A 153 -34.44 -11.71 15.23
C LYS A 153 -35.45 -10.76 15.88
N VAL A 154 -35.33 -9.45 15.63
CA VAL A 154 -36.31 -8.47 16.14
C VAL A 154 -37.69 -8.70 15.53
N ARG A 155 -37.76 -9.06 14.24
CA ARG A 155 -39.02 -9.39 13.57
C ARG A 155 -39.67 -10.65 14.14
N GLU A 156 -38.89 -11.69 14.43
CA GLU A 156 -39.39 -12.91 15.08
C GLU A 156 -39.94 -12.63 16.48
N LEU A 157 -39.24 -11.83 17.30
CA LEU A 157 -39.71 -11.42 18.63
C LEU A 157 -41.03 -10.63 18.56
N LEU A 158 -41.15 -9.72 17.61
CA LEU A 158 -42.39 -8.96 17.39
C LEU A 158 -43.56 -9.85 16.98
N ILE A 159 -43.32 -10.87 16.15
CA ILE A 159 -44.36 -11.83 15.78
C ILE A 159 -44.80 -12.64 17.00
N THR A 160 -43.86 -13.14 17.80
CA THR A 160 -44.16 -13.89 19.02
C THR A 160 -44.96 -13.04 20.01
N TYR A 161 -44.54 -11.79 20.23
CA TYR A 161 -45.25 -10.85 21.11
C TYR A 161 -46.69 -10.58 20.64
N LYS A 162 -46.90 -10.36 19.34
CA LYS A 162 -48.26 -10.18 18.80
C LYS A 162 -49.14 -11.41 19.05
N LYS A 163 -48.60 -12.62 18.86
CA LYS A 163 -49.32 -13.86 19.13
C LYS A 163 -49.70 -14.01 20.60
N THR A 164 -48.79 -13.71 21.53
CA THR A 164 -49.08 -13.80 22.97
C THR A 164 -50.12 -12.79 23.43
N VAL A 165 -50.08 -11.55 22.90
CA VAL A 165 -51.09 -10.53 23.22
C VAL A 165 -52.48 -10.93 22.72
N ILE A 166 -52.58 -11.44 21.49
CA ILE A 166 -53.86 -11.93 20.94
C ILE A 166 -54.43 -13.07 21.79
N LEU A 167 -53.58 -14.01 22.21
CA LEU A 167 -53.99 -15.12 23.06
C LEU A 167 -54.53 -14.63 24.41
N LEU A 168 -53.86 -13.68 25.05
CA LEU A 168 -54.31 -13.10 26.33
C LEU A 168 -55.66 -12.39 26.21
N VAL A 169 -55.89 -11.64 25.12
CA VAL A 169 -57.18 -10.98 24.86
C VAL A 169 -58.29 -12.02 24.69
N LEU A 170 -58.07 -13.08 23.93
CA LEU A 170 -59.04 -14.16 23.75
C LEU A 170 -59.36 -14.90 25.07
N VAL A 171 -58.36 -15.14 25.92
CA VAL A 171 -58.60 -15.74 27.24
C VAL A 171 -59.43 -14.80 28.12
N ALA A 172 -59.12 -13.51 28.13
CA ALA A 172 -59.87 -12.52 28.91
C ALA A 172 -61.34 -12.40 28.45
N THR A 173 -61.61 -12.45 27.14
CA THR A 173 -62.99 -12.39 26.64
C THR A 173 -63.79 -13.64 26.99
N VAL A 174 -63.20 -14.83 26.88
CA VAL A 174 -63.86 -16.08 27.27
C VAL A 174 -64.18 -16.09 28.77
N VAL A 175 -63.25 -15.63 29.62
CA VAL A 175 -63.48 -15.50 31.06
C VAL A 175 -64.61 -14.51 31.36
N ALA A 176 -64.63 -13.34 30.71
CA ALA A 176 -65.69 -12.36 30.89
C ALA A 176 -67.08 -12.90 30.50
N ILE A 177 -67.16 -13.65 29.39
CA ILE A 177 -68.40 -14.31 28.95
C ILE A 177 -68.85 -15.37 29.97
N ALA A 178 -67.93 -16.20 30.47
CA ALA A 178 -68.25 -17.22 31.48
C ALA A 178 -68.78 -16.60 32.78
N VAL A 179 -68.16 -15.51 33.25
CA VAL A 179 -68.61 -14.75 34.42
C VAL A 179 -70.01 -14.16 34.19
N ALA A 180 -70.27 -13.57 33.02
CA ALA A 180 -71.58 -13.02 32.69
C ALA A 180 -72.68 -14.09 32.68
N ILE A 181 -72.40 -15.27 32.12
CA ILE A 181 -73.33 -16.42 32.12
C ILE A 181 -73.59 -16.90 33.56
N ALA A 182 -72.55 -17.00 34.40
CA ALA A 182 -72.70 -17.40 35.80
C ALA A 182 -73.58 -16.42 36.59
N ILE A 183 -73.41 -15.10 36.37
CA ILE A 183 -74.24 -14.07 36.99
C ILE A 183 -75.71 -14.20 36.54
N LEU A 184 -75.97 -14.40 35.24
CA LEU A 184 -77.34 -14.59 34.72
C LEU A 184 -78.01 -15.83 35.31
N LEU A 185 -77.29 -16.95 35.40
CA LEU A 185 -77.80 -18.19 36.02
C LEU A 185 -78.08 -18.02 37.52
N SER A 186 -77.25 -17.26 38.24
CA SER A 186 -77.48 -16.98 39.66
C SER A 186 -78.72 -16.12 39.90
N ARG A 187 -78.99 -15.14 39.03
CA ARG A 187 -80.21 -14.31 39.09
C ARG A 187 -81.48 -15.11 38.76
N ALA A 188 -81.40 -16.04 37.81
CA ALA A 188 -82.54 -16.88 37.43
C ALA A 188 -83.00 -17.85 38.54
N LYS A 189 -82.12 -18.24 39.47
CA LYS A 189 -82.46 -19.10 40.61
C LYS A 189 -83.08 -18.37 41.80
N ALA A 190 -83.05 -17.04 41.82
CA ALA A 190 -83.57 -16.22 42.91
C ALA A 190 -85.01 -15.72 42.66
N VAL A 191 -85.61 -16.09 41.53
CA VAL A 191 -87.02 -15.85 41.16
C VAL A 191 -87.78 -17.17 41.32
#